data_AF-A0A357N2W0-F1
#
_entry.id   AF-A0A357N2W0-F1
#
_cell.length_a   1.000
_cell.length_b   1.000
_cell.length_c   1.000
_cell.angle_alpha   90.00
_cell.angle_beta   90.00
_cell.angle_gamma   90.00
#
_symmetry.space_group_name_H-M   'P 1'
#
loop_
_entity.id
_entity.type
_entity.pdbx_description
1 polymer ?
#
loop_
_entity_poly.entity_id
_entity_poly.type
_entity_poly.pdbx_seq_one_letter_code
_entity_poly.pdbx_strand_id
1 'polypeptide(L)'
;MCVSGESWPNDIGGFDVSQESAYLQVDAQALAPSSSFSSVYCPGGCGEHRIAPKATLRRTINYATFGDAGTIAASPSKVLHFVATPYYCR
;
A
#
# COMPACT_ATOMS: atom_id res chain seq x y z
N MET A 1 -8.56 -8.80 14.93
CA MET A 1 -7.35 -8.85 14.10
C MET A 1 -7.05 -7.43 13.67
N CYS A 2 -5.78 -7.08 13.50
CA CYS A 2 -5.35 -5.74 13.16
C CYS A 2 -4.44 -5.77 11.94
N VAL A 3 -4.40 -4.66 11.21
CA VAL A 3 -3.41 -4.36 10.18
C VAL A 3 -2.83 -2.99 10.55
N SER A 4 -1.52 -2.78 10.39
CA SER A 4 -0.95 -1.47 10.72
C SER A 4 -1.37 -0.44 9.67
N GLY A 5 -1.66 0.78 10.11
CA GLY A 5 -2.18 1.83 9.23
C GLY A 5 -1.22 2.12 8.07
N GLU A 6 0.07 2.20 8.36
CA GLU A 6 1.12 2.49 7.39
C GLU A 6 1.36 1.38 6.37
N SER A 7 1.00 0.13 6.71
CA SER A 7 1.13 -1.02 5.81
C SER A 7 -0.08 -1.21 4.88
N TRP A 8 -1.17 -0.47 5.12
CA TRP A 8 -2.44 -0.65 4.43
C TRP A 8 -2.75 0.53 3.50
N PRO A 9 -3.40 0.33 2.33
CA PRO A 9 -3.72 1.44 1.45
C PRO A 9 -4.66 2.45 2.12
N ASN A 10 -4.40 3.74 1.91
CA ASN A 10 -5.26 4.83 2.38
C ASN A 10 -6.54 4.96 1.54
N ASP A 11 -7.38 5.94 1.83
CA ASP A 11 -8.72 6.08 1.19
C ASP A 11 -8.65 6.41 -0.31
N ILE A 12 -7.53 6.94 -0.81
CA ILE A 12 -7.32 7.19 -2.25
C ILE A 12 -6.60 6.03 -2.95
N GLY A 13 -6.31 4.96 -2.22
CA GLY A 13 -5.58 3.78 -2.70
C GLY A 13 -4.08 3.99 -2.88
N GLY A 14 -3.51 4.99 -2.19
CA GLY A 14 -2.07 5.20 -2.08
C GLY A 14 -1.52 4.67 -0.77
N PHE A 15 -0.26 5.01 -0.50
CA PHE A 15 0.43 4.64 0.74
C PHE A 15 0.96 5.91 1.42
N ASP A 16 0.64 6.08 2.70
CA ASP A 16 1.09 7.25 3.45
C ASP A 16 2.60 7.22 3.64
N VAL A 17 3.18 6.02 3.76
CA VAL A 17 4.62 5.80 3.89
C VAL A 17 5.14 4.88 2.79
N SER A 18 6.36 5.14 2.33
CA SER A 18 7.05 4.25 1.39
C SER A 18 7.26 2.88 2.03
N GLN A 19 6.90 1.83 1.31
CA GLN A 19 7.10 0.45 1.72
C GLN A 19 7.95 -0.28 0.70
N GLU A 20 9.11 -0.79 1.10
CA GLU A 20 9.99 -1.57 0.21
C GLU A 20 9.30 -2.83 -0.33
N SER A 21 8.34 -3.37 0.41
CA SER A 21 7.57 -4.57 0.06
C SER A 21 6.38 -4.30 -0.87
N ALA A 22 6.05 -3.04 -1.16
CA ALA A 22 4.98 -2.66 -2.06
C ALA A 22 5.56 -2.00 -3.32
N TYR A 23 5.45 -2.66 -4.47
CA TYR A 23 5.89 -2.10 -5.74
C TYR A 23 5.09 -2.67 -6.90
N LEU A 24 5.02 -1.91 -7.98
CA LEU A 24 4.47 -2.37 -9.24
C LEU A 24 5.62 -2.73 -10.18
N GLN A 25 5.74 -4.02 -10.53
CA GLN A 25 6.63 -4.45 -11.60
C GLN A 25 5.94 -4.15 -12.94
N VAL A 26 6.55 -3.28 -13.73
CA VAL A 26 6.11 -2.94 -15.10
C VAL A 26 7.27 -3.26 -16.03
N ASP A 27 7.07 -4.24 -16.91
CA ASP A 27 8.15 -4.80 -17.73
C ASP A 27 9.37 -5.18 -16.87
N ALA A 28 10.54 -4.56 -17.08
CA ALA A 28 11.77 -4.82 -16.31
C ALA A 28 11.98 -3.86 -15.12
N GLN A 29 11.05 -2.93 -14.86
CA GLN A 29 11.20 -1.90 -13.84
C GLN A 29 10.30 -2.16 -12.63
N ALA A 30 10.88 -2.04 -11.43
CA ALA A 30 10.14 -2.03 -10.17
C ALA A 30 9.85 -0.58 -9.78
N LEU A 31 8.58 -0.21 -9.78
CA LEU A 31 8.11 1.13 -9.45
C LEU A 31 7.61 1.16 -8.01
N ALA A 32 8.26 1.96 -7.15
CA ALA A 32 7.81 2.18 -5.79
C ALA A 32 6.63 3.17 -5.74
N PRO A 33 5.71 3.05 -4.77
CA PRO A 33 4.63 4.00 -4.62
C PRO A 33 5.19 5.35 -4.17
N SER A 34 4.69 6.43 -4.76
CA SER A 34 4.83 7.77 -4.22
C SER A 34 4.19 7.80 -2.83
N SER A 35 4.95 8.26 -1.84
CA SER A 35 4.45 8.48 -0.50
C SER A 35 4.61 9.96 -0.12
N SER A 36 3.74 10.45 0.75
CA SER A 36 3.89 11.80 1.33
C SER A 36 5.05 11.87 2.32
N PHE A 37 5.49 10.72 2.85
CA PHE A 37 6.58 10.63 3.82
C PHE A 37 7.65 9.63 3.35
N SER A 38 8.91 10.08 3.38
CA SER A 38 10.08 9.27 3.01
C SER A 38 10.52 8.27 4.08
N SER A 39 10.00 8.39 5.31
CA SER A 39 10.23 7.44 6.39
C SER A 39 9.02 7.38 7.33
N VAL A 40 8.86 6.25 8.02
CA VAL A 40 7.87 6.05 9.08
C VAL A 40 8.30 6.86 10.30
N TYR A 41 8.06 8.18 10.30
CA TYR A 41 8.10 8.97 11.53
C TYR A 41 6.68 9.32 11.97
N CYS A 42 6.08 8.38 12.70
CA CYS A 42 4.78 8.56 13.35
C CYS A 42 4.96 8.57 14.87
N PRO A 43 5.30 9.72 15.48
CA PRO A 43 5.31 9.83 16.94
C PRO A 43 3.89 9.59 17.48
N GLY A 44 3.71 8.51 18.27
CA GLY A 44 2.41 8.03 18.74
C GLY A 44 1.84 6.82 17.97
N GLY A 45 2.53 6.37 16.92
CA GLY A 45 2.12 5.26 16.04
C GLY A 45 1.27 5.75 14.86
N CYS A 46 1.39 5.09 13.70
CA CYS A 46 0.57 5.43 12.52
C CYS A 46 -0.86 4.86 12.60
N GLY A 47 -1.27 4.35 13.77
CA GLY A 47 -2.58 3.77 14.02
C GLY A 47 -2.72 2.32 13.56
N GLU A 48 -3.89 1.75 13.83
CA GLU A 48 -4.21 0.36 13.48
C GLU A 48 -5.62 0.28 12.89
N HIS A 49 -5.79 -0.52 11.84
CA HIS A 49 -7.11 -0.90 11.36
C HIS A 49 -7.58 -2.16 12.10
N ARG A 50 -8.53 -1.98 13.03
CA ARG A 50 -9.16 -3.09 13.74
C ARG A 50 -10.22 -3.78 12.88
N ILE A 51 -10.06 -5.07 12.67
CA ILE A 51 -11.01 -5.97 12.02
C ILE A 51 -11.79 -6.70 13.11
N ALA A 52 -13.06 -6.31 13.29
CA ALA A 52 -13.97 -6.93 14.23
C ALA A 52 -14.31 -8.39 13.83
N PRO A 53 -14.76 -9.23 14.78
CA PRO A 53 -15.21 -10.58 14.45
C PRO A 53 -16.25 -10.57 13.33
N LYS A 54 -16.06 -11.43 12.32
CA LYS A 54 -16.92 -11.55 11.13
C LYS A 54 -16.97 -10.30 10.23
N ALA A 55 -16.14 -9.29 10.48
CA ALA A 55 -16.02 -8.11 9.63
C ALA A 55 -15.01 -8.33 8.49
N THR A 56 -14.99 -7.41 7.53
CA THR A 56 -14.03 -7.39 6.42
C THR A 56 -13.43 -6.00 6.29
N LEU A 57 -12.11 -5.94 6.12
CA LEU A 57 -11.40 -4.72 5.74
C LEU A 57 -11.18 -4.73 4.22
N ARG A 58 -11.57 -3.65 3.54
CA ARG A 58 -11.42 -3.52 2.08
C ARG A 58 -10.83 -2.17 1.71
N ARG A 59 -9.92 -2.19 0.73
CA ARG A 59 -9.33 -1.02 0.08
C ARG A 59 -9.01 -1.34 -1.38
N THR A 60 -8.72 -0.29 -2.14
CA THR A 60 -8.21 -0.36 -3.51
C THR A 60 -6.77 0.14 -3.53
N ILE A 61 -6.01 -0.24 -4.56
CA ILE A 61 -4.68 0.31 -4.82
C ILE A 61 -4.77 1.05 -6.15
N ASN A 62 -4.46 2.34 -6.14
CA ASN A 62 -4.48 3.19 -7.32
C ASN A 62 -3.12 3.14 -8.00
N TYR A 63 -3.07 2.62 -9.22
CA TYR A 63 -1.79 2.43 -9.92
C TYR A 63 -1.08 3.74 -10.27
N ALA A 64 -1.81 4.86 -10.32
CA ALA A 64 -1.21 6.20 -10.45
C ALA A 64 -0.28 6.57 -9.29
N THR A 65 -0.35 5.85 -8.15
CA THR A 65 0.61 6.03 -7.06
C THR A 65 2.00 5.52 -7.42
N PHE A 66 2.18 4.65 -8.41
CA PHE A 66 3.50 4.10 -8.77
C PHE A 66 4.18 4.85 -9.92
N GLY A 67 3.51 5.81 -10.55
CA GLY A 67 4.04 6.56 -11.67
C GLY A 67 2.96 6.99 -12.65
N ASP A 68 3.38 7.31 -13.88
CA ASP A 68 2.48 7.76 -14.93
C ASP A 68 1.43 6.68 -15.29
N ALA A 69 0.16 7.02 -15.09
CA ALA A 69 -0.95 6.10 -15.31
C ALA A 69 -1.08 5.66 -16.78
N GLY A 70 -0.73 6.54 -17.73
CA GLY A 70 -0.76 6.21 -19.16
C GLY A 70 0.25 5.12 -19.53
N THR A 71 1.48 5.27 -19.03
CA THR A 71 2.57 4.32 -19.22
C THR A 71 2.23 2.96 -18.60
N ILE A 72 1.72 2.96 -17.37
CA ILE A 72 1.32 1.73 -16.67
C ILE A 72 0.14 1.03 -17.39
N ALA A 73 -0.83 1.80 -17.88
CA ALA A 73 -1.97 1.27 -18.61
C ALA A 73 -1.55 0.64 -19.94
N ALA A 74 -0.62 1.29 -20.66
CA ALA A 74 -0.10 0.84 -21.94
C ALA A 74 0.79 -0.40 -21.84
N SER A 75 1.44 -0.65 -20.69
CA SER A 75 2.29 -1.83 -20.54
C SER A 75 1.47 -3.14 -20.56
N PRO A 76 1.83 -4.11 -21.41
CA PRO A 76 1.13 -5.39 -21.52
C PRO A 76 1.42 -6.32 -20.32
N SER A 77 2.48 -6.05 -19.54
CA SER A 77 2.91 -6.88 -18.42
C SER A 77 3.08 -6.04 -17.16
N LYS A 78 2.19 -6.27 -16.19
CA LYS A 78 2.19 -5.58 -14.90
C LYS A 78 1.88 -6.56 -13.77
N VAL A 79 2.72 -6.56 -12.73
CA VAL A 79 2.57 -7.42 -11.54
C VAL A 79 2.65 -6.55 -10.29
N LEU A 80 1.59 -6.54 -9.49
CA LEU A 80 1.59 -5.87 -8.20
C LEU A 80 2.20 -6.79 -7.15
N HIS A 81 3.27 -6.34 -6.53
CA HIS A 81 3.84 -6.94 -5.33
C HIS A 81 3.34 -6.16 -4.13
N PHE A 82 2.58 -6.83 -3.26
CA PHE A 82 2.03 -6.24 -2.04
C PHE A 82 1.83 -7.35 -1.01
N VAL A 83 2.18 -7.06 0.24
CA VAL A 83 2.04 -8.00 1.35
C VAL A 83 1.15 -7.38 2.43
N ALA A 84 0.05 -8.06 2.73
CA ALA A 84 -0.76 -7.74 3.89
C ALA A 84 -0.29 -8.57 5.10
N THR A 85 0.10 -7.91 6.18
CA THR A 85 0.63 -8.58 7.39
C THR A 85 -0.31 -8.36 8.58
N PRO A 86 -1.46 -9.08 8.66
CA PRO A 86 -2.35 -8.96 9.79
C PRO A 86 -1.75 -9.57 11.07
N TYR A 87 -2.11 -9.01 12.22
CA TYR A 87 -1.67 -9.46 13.55
C TYR A 87 -2.82 -9.45 14.57
N TYR A 88 -2.62 -10.08 15.73
CA TYR A 88 -3.57 -9.96 16.84
C TYR A 88 -3.40 -8.59 17.50
N CYS A 89 -4.49 -7.83 17.56
CA CYS A 89 -4.50 -6.52 18.20
C CYS A 89 -4.07 -6.64 19.67
N ARG A 90 -3.39 -5.59 20.17
CA ARG A 90 -3.17 -5.42 21.61
C ARG A 90 -4.45 -4.96 22.32
#